data_AF-W8ZKL8-F1
#
_entry.id   AF-W8ZKL8-F1
#
_cell.length_a   1.000
_cell.length_b   1.000
_cell.length_c   1.000
_cell.angle_alpha   90.00
_cell.angle_beta   90.00
_cell.angle_gamma   90.00
#
_symmetry.space_group_name_H-M   'P 1'
#
loop_
_entity.id
_entity.type
_entity.pdbx_description
1 polymer ?
#
loop_
_entity_poly.entity_id
_entity_poly.type
_entity_poly.pdbx_seq_one_letter_code
_entity_poly.pdbx_strand_id
1 'polypeptide(L)'
;MTTTESYIQAARQLALTHDTARGRKASRQRKALAAQLRQLQEFAEELRADDCGCSQPAAEWLLDHSEFIEEQGYHASMELRHGGLAGLPYLRRSGHARVEAVCDGYLDASGGSYDRNSFVAFIQAYQEVAVLTIAETWSLPLALKTCLFRRLAEVFREVRQRHDACMGAERILKQALAGGRGPQALPLAEALDRAGRDIMLSGAVVAHLTSRLREWADDSEDVRRWLLLRLDNGTESLARLNAYEARLQARYQSEAGRLIGSLRAAERTSWEKELEDLSMADAMLKSEAAGTYSLMDAQSRATLRAGTARLAARLG
;
A
#
# COMPACT_ATOMS: atom_id res chain seq x y z
N MET A 1 5.12 16.27 22.22
CA MET A 1 5.04 14.80 22.29
C MET A 1 6.08 14.24 21.37
N THR A 2 6.96 13.38 21.88
CA THR A 2 7.95 12.70 21.02
C THR A 2 7.25 11.70 20.11
N THR A 3 7.85 11.36 18.96
CA THR A 3 7.27 10.41 18.00
C THR A 3 6.92 9.06 18.66
N THR A 4 7.71 8.64 19.67
CA THR A 4 7.48 7.43 20.46
C THR A 4 6.24 7.50 21.37
N GLU A 5 6.01 8.63 22.04
CA GLU A 5 4.80 8.82 22.87
C GLU A 5 3.52 8.74 22.02
N SER A 6 3.57 9.27 20.80
CA SER A 6 2.46 9.20 19.85
C SER A 6 2.11 7.74 19.49
N TYR A 7 3.12 6.91 19.23
CA TYR A 7 2.91 5.48 18.92
C TYR A 7 2.32 4.71 20.09
N ILE A 8 2.82 4.94 21.30
CA ILE A 8 2.33 4.27 22.52
C ILE A 8 0.86 4.61 22.76
N GLN A 9 0.49 5.89 22.64
CA GLN A 9 -0.90 6.31 22.81
C GLN A 9 -1.81 5.70 21.73
N ALA A 10 -1.40 5.73 20.46
CA ALA A 10 -2.16 5.14 19.36
C ALA A 10 -2.37 3.64 19.56
N ALA A 11 -1.34 2.90 20.00
CA ALA A 11 -1.42 1.47 20.28
C ALA A 11 -2.44 1.14 21.38
N ARG A 12 -2.38 1.87 22.51
CA ARG A 12 -3.32 1.68 23.63
C ARG A 12 -4.76 2.02 23.23
N GLN A 13 -4.96 3.11 22.50
CA GLN A 13 -6.29 3.49 21.98
C GLN A 13 -6.84 2.42 21.02
N LEU A 14 -6.01 1.91 20.11
CA LEU A 14 -6.41 0.87 19.18
C LEU A 14 -6.86 -0.40 19.93
N ALA A 15 -6.09 -0.83 20.92
CA ALA A 15 -6.40 -2.02 21.72
C ALA A 15 -7.78 -1.94 22.39
N LEU A 16 -8.18 -0.76 22.87
CA LEU A 16 -9.50 -0.54 23.49
C LEU A 16 -10.67 -0.70 22.50
N THR A 17 -10.42 -0.57 21.19
CA THR A 17 -11.47 -0.66 20.17
C THR A 17 -11.64 -2.07 19.58
N HIS A 18 -10.69 -2.96 19.82
CA HIS A 18 -10.64 -4.27 19.18
C HIS A 18 -11.59 -5.27 19.86
N ASP A 19 -12.79 -5.41 19.29
CA ASP A 19 -13.72 -6.50 19.60
C ASP A 19 -13.45 -7.72 18.72
N THR A 20 -13.06 -8.83 19.35
CA THR A 20 -12.60 -10.04 18.67
C THR A 20 -13.60 -11.19 18.71
N ALA A 21 -13.48 -12.08 17.73
CA ALA A 21 -14.14 -13.37 17.69
C ALA A 21 -13.16 -14.48 17.26
N ARG A 22 -13.51 -15.73 17.58
CA ARG A 22 -12.67 -16.92 17.28
C ARG A 22 -12.37 -17.05 15.80
N GLY A 23 -11.13 -17.38 15.45
CA GLY A 23 -10.63 -17.35 14.07
C GLY A 23 -11.41 -18.15 13.03
N ARG A 24 -11.29 -17.71 11.78
CA ARG A 24 -11.79 -18.39 10.57
C ARG A 24 -10.61 -18.85 9.70
N LYS A 25 -10.91 -19.56 8.60
CA LYS A 25 -9.90 -19.89 7.57
C LYS A 25 -9.37 -18.60 6.93
N ALA A 26 -8.06 -18.52 6.69
CA ALA A 26 -7.39 -17.40 6.00
C ALA A 26 -7.65 -17.34 4.48
N SER A 27 -8.80 -17.83 4.00
CA SER A 27 -9.13 -17.86 2.57
C SER A 27 -9.35 -16.46 2.00
N ARG A 28 -9.88 -15.53 2.82
CA ARG A 28 -10.10 -14.13 2.44
C ARG A 28 -8.77 -13.41 2.21
N GLN A 29 -7.84 -13.52 3.16
CA GLN A 29 -6.51 -12.91 3.09
C GLN A 29 -5.73 -13.43 1.87
N ARG A 30 -5.76 -14.74 1.63
CA ARG A 30 -5.14 -15.33 0.43
C ARG A 30 -5.71 -14.77 -0.87
N LYS A 31 -7.04 -14.66 -0.98
CA LYS A 31 -7.69 -14.10 -2.18
C LYS A 31 -7.36 -12.62 -2.35
N ALA A 32 -7.33 -11.86 -1.26
CA ALA A 32 -7.00 -10.44 -1.27
C ALA A 32 -5.55 -10.21 -1.72
N LEU A 33 -4.57 -10.91 -1.11
CA LEU A 33 -3.16 -10.80 -1.51
C LEU A 33 -2.96 -11.20 -2.97
N ALA A 34 -3.57 -12.30 -3.41
CA ALA A 34 -3.47 -12.72 -4.81
C ALA A 34 -4.06 -11.69 -5.78
N ALA A 35 -5.14 -10.99 -5.41
CA ALA A 35 -5.70 -9.93 -6.24
C ALA A 35 -4.80 -8.68 -6.27
N GLN A 36 -4.22 -8.31 -5.13
CA GLN A 36 -3.27 -7.19 -5.02
C GLN A 36 -2.01 -7.44 -5.87
N LEU A 37 -1.43 -8.64 -5.78
CA LEU A 37 -0.25 -9.00 -6.55
C LEU A 37 -0.53 -9.01 -8.05
N ARG A 38 -1.66 -9.59 -8.49
CA ARG A 38 -2.06 -9.53 -9.91
C ARG A 38 -2.22 -8.09 -10.40
N GLN A 39 -2.87 -7.23 -9.61
CA GLN A 39 -3.05 -5.82 -9.97
C GLN A 39 -1.69 -5.11 -10.18
N LEU A 40 -0.70 -5.40 -9.33
CA LEU A 40 0.65 -4.83 -9.43
C LEU A 40 1.40 -5.38 -10.64
N GLN A 41 1.31 -6.69 -10.89
CA GLN A 41 1.95 -7.36 -12.02
C GLN A 41 1.40 -6.87 -13.36
N GLU A 42 0.07 -6.85 -13.51
CA GLU A 42 -0.60 -6.33 -14.71
C GLU A 42 -0.19 -4.89 -14.99
N PHE A 43 -0.12 -4.04 -13.97
CA PHE A 43 0.28 -2.65 -14.16
C PHE A 43 1.78 -2.53 -14.54
N ALA A 44 2.65 -3.34 -13.95
CA ALA A 44 4.06 -3.36 -14.33
C ALA A 44 4.25 -3.84 -15.78
N GLU A 45 3.49 -4.83 -16.24
CA GLU A 45 3.50 -5.30 -17.62
C GLU A 45 3.02 -4.21 -18.59
N GLU A 46 1.94 -3.49 -18.25
CA GLU A 46 1.44 -2.35 -19.03
C GLU A 46 2.52 -1.26 -19.17
N LEU A 47 3.17 -0.89 -18.06
CA LEU A 47 4.23 0.12 -18.06
C LEU A 47 5.46 -0.28 -18.89
N ARG A 48 5.80 -1.58 -18.93
CA ARG A 48 6.91 -2.08 -19.77
C ARG A 48 6.58 -2.12 -21.26
N ALA A 49 5.31 -2.35 -21.58
CA ALA A 49 4.82 -2.40 -22.96
C ALA A 49 4.52 -1.01 -23.54
N ASP A 50 4.37 0.00 -22.67
CA ASP A 50 4.06 1.35 -23.10
C ASP A 50 5.30 2.05 -23.69
N ASP A 51 5.13 2.53 -24.92
CA ASP A 51 6.15 3.25 -25.70
C ASP A 51 5.82 4.75 -25.78
N CYS A 52 4.82 5.20 -25.00
CA CYS A 52 4.41 6.59 -24.98
C CYS A 52 5.20 7.40 -23.94
N GLY A 53 5.31 8.71 -24.15
CA GLY A 53 6.03 9.63 -23.26
C GLY A 53 5.34 9.90 -21.91
N CYS A 54 4.45 9.02 -21.43
CA CYS A 54 3.76 9.10 -20.15
C CYS A 54 4.58 8.50 -19.01
N SER A 55 5.81 9.01 -18.80
CA SER A 55 6.54 8.64 -17.59
C SER A 55 6.02 9.44 -16.38
N GLN A 56 5.61 8.70 -15.35
CA GLN A 56 5.26 9.26 -14.05
C GLN A 56 6.26 8.75 -13.01
N PRO A 57 6.85 9.61 -12.17
CA PRO A 57 7.88 9.18 -11.22
C PRO A 57 7.42 8.07 -10.27
N ALA A 58 6.14 8.05 -9.90
CA ALA A 58 5.58 6.98 -9.08
C ALA A 58 5.50 5.64 -9.83
N ALA A 59 5.24 5.64 -11.15
CA ALA A 59 5.20 4.43 -11.97
C ALA A 59 6.59 3.82 -12.16
N GLU A 60 7.62 4.65 -12.31
CA GLU A 60 9.03 4.20 -12.37
C GLU A 60 9.42 3.40 -11.12
N TRP A 61 8.98 3.81 -9.92
CA TRP A 61 9.21 3.04 -8.69
C TRP A 61 8.69 1.60 -8.77
N LEU A 62 7.54 1.36 -9.43
CA LEU A 62 7.02 0.00 -9.61
C LEU A 62 7.94 -0.81 -10.51
N LEU A 63 8.39 -0.24 -11.62
CA LEU A 63 9.28 -0.90 -12.58
C LEU A 63 10.60 -1.28 -11.90
N ASP A 64 11.24 -0.30 -11.25
CA ASP A 64 12.53 -0.45 -10.57
C ASP A 64 12.51 -1.51 -9.46
N HIS A 65 11.34 -1.78 -8.89
CA HIS A 65 11.17 -2.67 -7.74
C HIS A 65 10.30 -3.89 -8.00
N SER A 66 9.90 -4.11 -9.25
CA SER A 66 8.93 -5.15 -9.63
C SER A 66 9.37 -6.56 -9.23
N GLU A 67 10.61 -6.94 -9.51
CA GLU A 67 11.16 -8.26 -9.14
C GLU A 67 11.13 -8.49 -7.62
N PHE A 68 11.52 -7.47 -6.84
CA PHE A 68 11.50 -7.56 -5.37
C PHE A 68 10.06 -7.67 -4.83
N ILE A 69 9.12 -6.91 -5.39
CA ILE A 69 7.70 -6.97 -5.00
C ILE A 69 7.13 -8.36 -5.31
N GLU A 70 7.45 -8.92 -6.48
CA GLU A 70 7.02 -10.25 -6.90
C GLU A 70 7.57 -11.35 -6.00
N GLU A 71 8.87 -11.33 -5.70
CA GLU A 71 9.53 -12.28 -4.80
C GLU A 71 8.89 -12.24 -3.40
N GLN A 72 8.78 -11.05 -2.80
CA GLN A 72 8.18 -10.92 -1.47
C GLN A 72 6.69 -11.30 -1.46
N GLY A 73 5.98 -11.04 -2.57
CA GLY A 73 4.60 -11.42 -2.76
C GLY A 73 4.41 -12.93 -2.84
N TYR A 74 5.34 -13.63 -3.51
CA TYR A 74 5.39 -15.08 -3.57
C TYR A 74 5.61 -15.69 -2.18
N HIS A 75 6.58 -15.19 -1.42
CA HIS A 75 6.84 -15.67 -0.05
C HIS A 75 5.63 -15.48 0.86
N ALA A 76 5.03 -14.29 0.90
CA ALA A 76 3.83 -14.03 1.69
C ALA A 76 2.65 -14.93 1.25
N SER A 77 2.52 -15.18 -0.05
CA SER A 77 1.51 -16.10 -0.58
C SER A 77 1.74 -17.55 -0.11
N MET A 78 2.99 -18.00 -0.05
CA MET A 78 3.34 -19.33 0.46
C MET A 78 3.02 -19.47 1.94
N GLU A 79 3.46 -18.52 2.77
CA GLU A 79 3.16 -18.53 4.21
C GLU A 79 1.65 -18.54 4.49
N LEU A 80 0.86 -17.78 3.74
CA LEU A 80 -0.60 -17.82 3.87
C LEU A 80 -1.20 -19.17 3.43
N ARG A 81 -0.65 -19.83 2.40
CA ARG A 81 -1.09 -21.18 1.99
C ARG A 81 -0.81 -22.23 3.06
N HIS A 82 0.28 -22.08 3.80
CA HIS A 82 0.62 -22.92 4.95
C HIS A 82 -0.13 -22.52 6.23
N GLY A 83 -1.06 -21.57 6.15
CA GLY A 83 -1.95 -21.21 7.26
C GLY A 83 -1.40 -20.14 8.19
N GLY A 84 -0.43 -19.33 7.76
CA GLY A 84 0.23 -18.32 8.60
C GLY A 84 -0.69 -17.28 9.25
N LEU A 85 -1.92 -17.08 8.75
CA LEU A 85 -2.97 -16.25 9.37
C LEU A 85 -4.26 -17.03 9.68
N ALA A 86 -4.24 -18.36 9.60
CA ALA A 86 -5.43 -19.19 9.79
C ALA A 86 -5.72 -19.40 11.29
N GLY A 87 -6.99 -19.33 11.69
CA GLY A 87 -7.39 -19.60 13.06
C GLY A 87 -7.07 -18.50 14.07
N LEU A 88 -6.46 -17.40 13.65
CA LEU A 88 -6.21 -16.23 14.49
C LEU A 88 -7.52 -15.49 14.85
N PRO A 89 -7.62 -14.87 16.04
CA PRO A 89 -8.73 -13.97 16.37
C PRO A 89 -8.96 -12.93 15.27
N TYR A 90 -10.23 -12.68 14.92
CA TYR A 90 -10.61 -11.68 13.92
C TYR A 90 -11.43 -10.56 14.55
N LEU A 91 -11.39 -9.36 13.97
CA LEU A 91 -12.23 -8.24 14.41
C LEU A 91 -13.64 -8.39 13.86
N ARG A 92 -14.67 -8.30 14.71
CA ARG A 92 -16.07 -8.49 14.29
C ARG A 92 -16.52 -7.52 13.20
N ARG A 93 -16.05 -6.27 13.28
CA ARG A 93 -16.47 -5.19 12.35
C ARG A 93 -15.85 -5.32 10.97
N SER A 94 -14.56 -5.63 10.88
CA SER A 94 -13.81 -5.62 9.62
C SER A 94 -13.65 -7.02 8.99
N GLY A 95 -13.70 -8.07 9.82
CA GLY A 95 -13.47 -9.45 9.42
C GLY A 95 -12.02 -9.73 9.02
N HIS A 96 -11.08 -8.85 9.37
CA HIS A 96 -9.63 -9.09 9.27
C HIS A 96 -9.11 -9.74 10.55
N ALA A 97 -7.97 -10.43 10.47
CA ALA A 97 -7.30 -10.92 11.67
C ALA A 97 -6.92 -9.73 12.55
N ARG A 98 -7.02 -9.88 13.88
CA ARG A 98 -6.66 -8.83 14.83
C ARG A 98 -5.22 -8.35 14.59
N VAL A 99 -4.31 -9.28 14.32
CA VAL A 99 -2.90 -8.97 14.04
C VAL A 99 -2.72 -8.08 12.78
N GLU A 100 -3.54 -8.27 11.74
CA GLU A 100 -3.54 -7.38 10.55
C GLU A 100 -3.98 -5.96 10.97
N ALA A 101 -5.03 -5.85 11.77
CA ALA A 101 -5.51 -4.55 12.25
C ALA A 101 -4.50 -3.84 13.17
N VAL A 102 -3.74 -4.60 13.98
CA VAL A 102 -2.64 -4.04 14.79
C VAL A 102 -1.54 -3.49 13.90
N CYS A 103 -1.10 -4.26 12.89
CA CYS A 103 -0.12 -3.79 11.92
C CYS A 103 -0.60 -2.56 11.14
N ASP A 104 -1.89 -2.53 10.79
CA ASP A 104 -2.49 -1.36 10.13
C ASP A 104 -2.52 -0.13 11.01
N GLY A 105 -2.91 -0.26 12.28
CA GLY A 105 -2.87 0.86 13.22
C GLY A 105 -1.46 1.40 13.44
N TYR A 106 -0.45 0.52 13.43
CA TYR A 106 0.96 0.94 13.45
C TYR A 106 1.32 1.74 12.18
N LEU A 107 1.00 1.20 10.99
CA LEU A 107 1.31 1.86 9.71
C LEU A 107 0.56 3.18 9.54
N ASP A 108 -0.66 3.30 10.07
CA ASP A 108 -1.41 4.56 10.09
C ASP A 108 -0.72 5.60 10.99
N ALA A 109 -0.27 5.19 12.18
CA ALA A 109 0.45 6.06 13.09
C ALA A 109 1.82 6.48 12.54
N SER A 110 2.48 5.64 11.74
CA SER A 110 3.82 5.88 11.19
C SER A 110 3.85 6.46 9.77
N GLY A 111 2.69 6.75 9.18
CA GLY A 111 2.60 7.25 7.80
C GLY A 111 3.09 6.25 6.75
N GLY A 112 2.92 4.95 7.02
CA GLY A 112 3.30 3.82 6.16
C GLY A 112 4.76 3.40 6.28
N SER A 113 5.51 3.95 7.25
CA SER A 113 6.93 3.63 7.47
C SER A 113 7.09 2.54 8.53
N TYR A 114 7.82 1.47 8.22
CA TYR A 114 8.24 0.47 9.19
C TYR A 114 9.63 0.77 9.72
N ASP A 115 9.74 0.82 11.04
CA ASP A 115 10.98 0.80 11.79
C ASP A 115 10.87 -0.21 12.95
N ARG A 116 11.90 -1.04 13.11
CA ARG A 116 11.91 -2.14 14.09
C ARG A 116 11.60 -1.67 15.51
N ASN A 117 12.26 -0.60 15.97
CA ASN A 117 12.16 -0.19 17.37
C ASN A 117 10.80 0.42 17.69
N SER A 118 10.28 1.27 16.79
CA SER A 118 8.94 1.82 16.92
C SER A 118 7.85 0.75 16.82
N PHE A 119 8.02 -0.26 15.95
CA PHE A 119 7.10 -1.38 15.85
C PHE A 119 7.07 -2.19 17.15
N VAL A 120 8.23 -2.56 17.69
CA VAL A 120 8.31 -3.27 18.98
C VAL A 120 7.63 -2.48 20.10
N ALA A 121 7.94 -1.19 20.21
CA ALA A 121 7.32 -0.33 21.23
C ALA A 121 5.78 -0.23 21.05
N PHE A 122 5.30 -0.15 19.81
CA PHE A 122 3.87 -0.13 19.50
C PHE A 122 3.18 -1.43 19.93
N ILE A 123 3.76 -2.59 19.60
CA ILE A 123 3.18 -3.89 19.97
C ILE A 123 3.21 -4.09 21.50
N GLN A 124 4.28 -3.68 22.17
CA GLN A 124 4.35 -3.73 23.64
C GLN A 124 3.24 -2.87 24.28
N ALA A 125 3.09 -1.62 23.84
CA ALA A 125 2.04 -0.72 24.32
C ALA A 125 0.62 -1.23 24.02
N TYR A 126 0.42 -1.90 22.89
CA TYR A 126 -0.85 -2.56 22.57
C TYR A 126 -1.15 -3.70 23.56
N GLN A 127 -0.16 -4.53 23.85
CA GLN A 127 -0.31 -5.70 24.72
C GLN A 127 -0.51 -5.38 26.22
N GLU A 128 -0.17 -4.16 26.66
CA GLU A 128 -0.54 -3.66 27.99
C GLU A 128 -2.06 -3.63 28.20
N VAL A 129 -2.83 -3.46 27.12
CA VAL A 129 -4.30 -3.40 27.15
C VAL A 129 -4.91 -4.71 26.65
N ALA A 130 -4.39 -5.28 25.57
CA ALA A 130 -4.92 -6.51 24.97
C ALA A 130 -3.80 -7.47 24.54
N VAL A 131 -3.58 -8.52 25.33
CA VAL A 131 -2.53 -9.51 25.09
C VAL A 131 -2.76 -10.26 23.76
N LEU A 132 -1.68 -10.40 22.98
CA LEU A 132 -1.68 -11.23 21.78
C LEU A 132 -1.40 -12.69 22.16
N THR A 133 -2.08 -13.61 21.48
CA THR A 133 -1.78 -15.04 21.61
C THR A 133 -0.42 -15.36 21.00
N ILE A 134 0.19 -16.48 21.38
CA ILE A 134 1.44 -16.97 20.76
C ILE A 134 1.28 -17.01 19.23
N ALA A 135 0.15 -17.52 18.74
CA ALA A 135 -0.09 -17.58 17.30
C ALA A 135 -0.15 -16.18 16.66
N GLU A 136 -0.80 -15.20 17.28
CA GLU A 136 -0.86 -13.84 16.74
C GLU A 136 0.50 -13.15 16.76
N THR A 137 1.26 -13.26 17.86
CA THR A 137 2.60 -12.67 17.95
C THR A 137 3.46 -13.20 16.81
N TRP A 138 3.53 -14.53 16.65
CA TRP A 138 4.36 -15.16 15.62
C TRP A 138 3.86 -14.95 14.18
N SER A 139 2.65 -14.42 14.01
CA SER A 139 2.09 -14.01 12.71
C SER A 139 2.32 -12.54 12.37
N LEU A 140 2.88 -11.71 13.27
CA LEU A 140 3.15 -10.28 13.04
C LEU A 140 3.95 -9.99 11.76
N PRO A 141 5.02 -10.74 11.40
CA PRO A 141 5.81 -10.45 10.20
C PRO A 141 4.96 -10.60 8.92
N LEU A 142 4.21 -11.69 8.83
CA LEU A 142 3.33 -11.96 7.70
C LEU A 142 2.18 -10.95 7.65
N ALA A 143 1.57 -10.64 8.80
CA ALA A 143 0.52 -9.63 8.90
C ALA A 143 1.01 -8.25 8.40
N LEU A 144 2.19 -7.83 8.83
CA LEU A 144 2.82 -6.59 8.38
C LEU A 144 3.04 -6.59 6.86
N LYS A 145 3.62 -7.67 6.32
CA LYS A 145 3.81 -7.82 4.86
C LYS A 145 2.48 -7.71 4.11
N THR A 146 1.41 -8.38 4.58
CA THR A 146 0.10 -8.30 3.92
C THR A 146 -0.50 -6.89 3.96
N CYS A 147 -0.31 -6.14 5.05
CA CYS A 147 -0.74 -4.75 5.15
C CYS A 147 0.04 -3.84 4.18
N LEU A 148 1.36 -4.04 4.06
CA LEU A 148 2.20 -3.31 3.11
C LEU A 148 1.80 -3.58 1.66
N PHE A 149 1.55 -4.84 1.27
CA PHE A 149 1.06 -5.17 -0.07
C PHE A 149 -0.30 -4.56 -0.38
N ARG A 150 -1.21 -4.53 0.60
CA ARG A 150 -2.51 -3.88 0.44
C ARG A 150 -2.36 -2.39 0.14
N ARG A 151 -1.53 -1.68 0.91
CA ARG A 151 -1.26 -0.25 0.71
C ARG A 151 -0.53 0.03 -0.61
N LEU A 152 0.45 -0.81 -0.99
CA LEU A 152 1.11 -0.71 -2.29
C LEU A 152 0.09 -0.83 -3.43
N ALA A 153 -0.80 -1.83 -3.38
CA ALA A 153 -1.84 -1.98 -4.39
C ALA A 153 -2.83 -0.80 -4.40
N GLU A 154 -3.13 -0.18 -3.26
CA GLU A 154 -3.96 1.03 -3.20
C GLU A 154 -3.27 2.22 -3.89
N VAL A 155 -2.01 2.50 -3.56
CA VAL A 155 -1.22 3.58 -4.19
C VAL A 155 -1.10 3.37 -5.70
N PHE A 156 -0.72 2.17 -6.14
CA PHE A 156 -0.52 1.89 -7.56
C PHE A 156 -1.82 1.84 -8.36
N ARG A 157 -2.98 1.67 -7.72
CA ARG A 157 -4.27 1.85 -8.39
C ARG A 157 -4.50 3.31 -8.78
N GLU A 158 -4.17 4.24 -7.88
CA GLU A 158 -4.27 5.67 -8.15
C GLU A 158 -3.27 6.10 -9.22
N VAL A 159 -2.03 5.57 -9.17
CA VAL A 159 -1.01 5.82 -10.19
C VAL A 159 -1.47 5.29 -11.56
N ARG A 160 -2.00 4.06 -11.62
CA ARG A 160 -2.55 3.49 -12.87
C ARG A 160 -3.66 4.34 -13.46
N GLN A 161 -4.58 4.86 -12.65
CA GLN A 161 -5.63 5.76 -13.13
C GLN A 161 -5.05 7.05 -13.77
N ARG A 162 -3.96 7.60 -13.22
CA ARG A 162 -3.29 8.77 -13.80
C ARG A 162 -2.49 8.41 -15.05
N HIS A 163 -1.91 7.23 -15.10
CA HIS A 163 -1.25 6.72 -16.29
C HIS A 163 -2.28 6.55 -17.43
N ASP A 164 -3.44 5.94 -17.16
CA ASP A 164 -4.54 5.81 -18.14
C ASP A 164 -5.05 7.16 -18.63
N ALA A 165 -5.14 8.16 -17.74
CA ALA A 165 -5.48 9.53 -18.10
C ALA A 165 -4.44 10.16 -19.04
N CYS A 166 -3.16 9.94 -18.77
CA CYS A 166 -2.07 10.37 -19.64
C CYS A 166 -2.14 9.69 -21.02
N MET A 167 -2.33 8.37 -21.04
CA MET A 167 -2.52 7.59 -22.28
C MET A 167 -3.71 8.07 -23.10
N GLY A 168 -4.82 8.38 -22.43
CA GLY A 168 -6.00 8.98 -23.03
C GLY A 168 -5.66 10.33 -23.68
N ALA A 169 -5.00 11.21 -22.96
CA ALA A 169 -4.60 12.53 -23.45
C ALA A 169 -3.62 12.44 -24.63
N GLU A 170 -2.59 11.58 -24.58
CA GLU A 170 -1.65 11.36 -25.68
C GLU A 170 -2.34 10.81 -26.93
N ARG A 171 -3.31 9.89 -26.76
CA ARG A 171 -4.12 9.37 -27.88
C ARG A 171 -4.91 10.48 -28.56
N ILE A 172 -5.54 11.35 -27.76
CA ILE A 172 -6.30 12.50 -28.26
C ILE A 172 -5.38 13.45 -29.04
N LEU A 173 -4.21 13.78 -28.49
CA LEU A 173 -3.23 14.65 -29.16
C LEU A 173 -2.74 14.04 -30.48
N LYS A 174 -2.37 12.76 -30.49
CA LYS A 174 -1.95 12.05 -31.71
C LYS A 174 -3.03 12.05 -32.79
N GLN A 175 -4.30 11.82 -32.42
CA GLN A 175 -5.42 11.85 -33.37
C GLN A 175 -5.66 13.24 -33.94
N ALA A 176 -5.60 14.28 -33.10
CA ALA A 176 -5.79 15.64 -33.56
C ALA A 176 -4.67 16.09 -34.51
N LEU A 177 -3.45 15.61 -34.27
CA LEU A 177 -2.28 15.89 -35.10
C LEU A 177 -2.22 15.14 -36.41
N ALA A 178 -2.74 13.91 -36.44
CA ALA A 178 -2.78 13.09 -37.64
C ALA A 178 -3.64 13.73 -38.76
N GLY A 179 -4.47 14.74 -38.44
CA GLY A 179 -5.19 15.57 -39.41
C GLY A 179 -4.31 16.49 -40.28
N GLY A 180 -2.99 16.54 -40.02
CA GLY A 180 -1.99 17.28 -40.79
C GLY A 180 -1.90 18.77 -40.42
N ARG A 181 -0.75 19.41 -40.71
CA ARG A 181 -0.54 20.88 -40.65
C ARG A 181 -0.78 21.54 -42.01
N GLY A 182 -1.90 21.22 -42.66
CA GLY A 182 -2.28 21.77 -43.96
C GLY A 182 -3.40 22.81 -43.85
N PRO A 183 -3.75 23.51 -44.94
CA PRO A 183 -4.90 24.44 -44.97
C PRO A 183 -6.27 23.78 -44.73
N GLN A 184 -6.32 22.45 -44.60
CA GLN A 184 -7.49 21.65 -44.22
C GLN A 184 -7.35 21.03 -42.82
N ALA A 185 -6.29 21.38 -42.06
CA ALA A 185 -6.13 21.00 -40.67
C ALA A 185 -7.31 21.52 -39.88
N LEU A 186 -8.10 20.60 -39.32
CA LEU A 186 -9.17 20.98 -38.41
C LEU A 186 -8.52 21.64 -37.19
N PRO A 187 -9.02 22.80 -36.72
CA PRO A 187 -8.48 23.43 -35.53
C PRO A 187 -8.38 22.40 -34.40
N LEU A 188 -7.25 22.37 -33.67
CA LEU A 188 -7.00 21.40 -32.61
C LEU A 188 -8.18 21.33 -31.62
N ALA A 189 -8.83 22.46 -31.34
CA ALA A 189 -10.06 22.54 -30.56
C ALA A 189 -11.25 21.73 -31.14
N GLU A 190 -11.41 21.67 -32.46
CA GLU A 190 -12.47 20.92 -33.14
C GLU A 190 -12.16 19.41 -33.21
N ALA A 191 -10.88 19.05 -33.37
CA ALA A 191 -10.44 17.67 -33.22
C ALA A 191 -10.65 17.16 -31.78
N LEU A 192 -10.39 18.01 -30.79
CA LEU A 192 -10.69 17.77 -29.37
C LEU A 192 -12.19 17.67 -29.11
N ASP A 193 -13.02 18.46 -29.78
CA ASP A 193 -14.48 18.39 -29.67
C ASP A 193 -15.05 17.09 -30.27
N ARG A 194 -14.47 16.63 -31.40
CA ARG A 194 -14.79 15.33 -32.00
C ARG A 194 -14.33 14.15 -31.14
N ALA A 195 -13.17 14.26 -30.49
CA ALA A 195 -12.75 13.31 -29.47
C ALA A 195 -13.66 13.37 -28.23
N GLY A 196 -14.23 14.55 -27.94
CA GLY A 196 -15.10 14.85 -26.80
C GLY A 196 -16.54 14.35 -26.88
N ARG A 197 -16.90 13.44 -27.81
CA ARG A 197 -18.25 12.85 -27.83
C ARG A 197 -18.48 11.67 -26.87
N ASP A 198 -17.46 11.18 -26.16
CA ASP A 198 -17.61 10.17 -25.10
C ASP A 198 -16.54 10.24 -23.99
N ILE A 199 -15.68 11.27 -23.97
CA ILE A 199 -14.53 11.33 -23.04
C ILE A 199 -14.86 12.16 -21.79
N MET A 200 -14.81 11.51 -20.63
CA MET A 200 -14.84 12.19 -19.33
C MET A 200 -13.50 12.90 -19.10
N LEU A 201 -13.51 14.24 -19.19
CA LEU A 201 -12.33 15.08 -18.90
C LEU A 201 -12.05 15.10 -17.40
N SER A 202 -11.29 14.11 -16.91
CA SER A 202 -10.81 14.12 -15.54
C SER A 202 -9.76 15.22 -15.33
N GLY A 203 -9.57 15.67 -14.08
CA GLY A 203 -8.55 16.66 -13.73
C GLY A 203 -7.14 16.26 -14.20
N ALA A 204 -6.81 14.96 -14.17
CA ALA A 204 -5.54 14.42 -14.66
C ALA A 204 -5.40 14.55 -16.19
N VAL A 205 -6.45 14.27 -16.97
CA VAL A 205 -6.44 14.44 -18.44
C VAL A 205 -6.23 15.91 -18.78
N VAL A 206 -6.98 16.80 -18.13
CA VAL A 206 -6.86 18.26 -18.33
C VAL A 206 -5.46 18.76 -17.98
N ALA A 207 -4.90 18.27 -16.87
CA ALA A 207 -3.58 18.67 -16.43
C ALA A 207 -2.49 18.24 -17.42
N HIS A 208 -2.59 17.01 -17.94
CA HIS A 208 -1.66 16.50 -18.95
C HIS A 208 -1.75 17.28 -20.26
N LEU A 209 -2.96 17.51 -20.77
CA LEU A 209 -3.18 18.33 -21.97
C LEU A 209 -2.60 19.73 -21.79
N THR A 210 -2.87 20.37 -20.65
CA THR A 210 -2.36 21.72 -20.35
C THR A 210 -0.83 21.75 -20.27
N SER A 211 -0.21 20.72 -19.72
CA SER A 211 1.26 20.58 -19.68
C SER A 211 1.84 20.49 -21.09
N ARG A 212 1.28 19.63 -21.94
CA ARG A 212 1.72 19.45 -23.33
C ARG A 212 1.53 20.71 -24.17
N LEU A 213 0.44 21.45 -24.00
CA LEU A 213 0.20 22.70 -24.74
C LEU A 213 1.27 23.78 -24.49
N ARG A 214 1.99 23.75 -23.36
CA ARG A 214 3.11 24.69 -23.13
C ARG A 214 4.30 24.44 -24.05
N GLU A 215 4.45 23.21 -24.54
CA GLU A 215 5.52 22.84 -25.48
C GLU A 215 5.18 23.28 -26.93
N TRP A 216 3.95 23.76 -27.18
CA TRP A 216 3.36 24.00 -28.50
C TRP A 216 3.08 25.49 -28.69
N ALA A 217 3.87 26.19 -29.50
CA ALA A 217 3.78 27.65 -29.60
C ALA A 217 2.56 28.16 -30.40
N ASP A 218 2.20 27.53 -31.52
CA ASP A 218 1.27 28.14 -32.51
C ASP A 218 -0.23 27.85 -32.28
N ASP A 219 -0.61 26.71 -31.70
CA ASP A 219 -2.03 26.29 -31.50
C ASP A 219 -2.50 26.33 -30.03
N SER A 220 -1.69 26.86 -29.11
CA SER A 220 -1.92 26.71 -27.66
C SER A 220 -3.08 27.55 -27.11
N GLU A 221 -3.35 28.72 -27.67
CA GLU A 221 -4.38 29.63 -27.14
C GLU A 221 -5.81 29.17 -27.45
N ASP A 222 -6.07 28.62 -28.63
CA ASP A 222 -7.41 28.15 -29.00
C ASP A 222 -7.79 26.88 -28.23
N VAL A 223 -6.83 25.98 -27.99
CA VAL A 223 -7.05 24.81 -27.14
C VAL A 223 -7.22 25.20 -25.68
N ARG A 224 -6.42 26.16 -25.19
CA ARG A 224 -6.57 26.68 -23.83
C ARG A 224 -7.96 27.28 -23.65
N ARG A 225 -8.43 28.09 -24.61
CA ARG A 225 -9.80 28.64 -24.59
C ARG A 225 -10.85 27.53 -24.61
N TRP A 226 -10.68 26.50 -25.44
CA TRP A 226 -11.60 25.35 -25.48
C TRP A 226 -11.67 24.61 -24.14
N LEU A 227 -10.52 24.33 -23.50
CA LEU A 227 -10.47 23.71 -22.17
C LEU A 227 -11.20 24.57 -21.12
N LEU A 228 -11.05 25.89 -21.18
CA LEU A 228 -11.70 26.83 -20.26
C LEU A 228 -13.20 26.98 -20.49
N LEU A 229 -13.69 26.72 -21.70
CA LEU A 229 -15.13 26.69 -21.99
C LEU A 229 -15.77 25.38 -21.49
N ARG A 230 -14.99 24.29 -21.42
CA ARG A 230 -15.43 22.98 -20.92
C ARG A 230 -15.32 22.86 -19.39
N LEU A 231 -14.38 23.59 -18.79
CA LEU A 231 -14.24 23.69 -17.34
C LEU A 231 -15.02 24.92 -16.90
N ASP A 232 -16.11 24.74 -16.17
CA ASP A 232 -17.03 25.80 -15.70
C ASP A 232 -16.39 26.86 -14.76
N ASN A 233 -15.05 26.88 -14.65
CA ASN A 233 -14.23 27.73 -13.81
C ASN A 233 -12.98 28.17 -14.61
N GLY A 234 -12.78 29.48 -14.79
CA GLY A 234 -11.81 30.11 -15.72
C GLY A 234 -10.30 29.81 -15.57
N THR A 235 -9.41 30.66 -16.10
CA THR A 235 -7.95 30.40 -16.29
C THR A 235 -7.19 29.98 -15.04
N GLU A 236 -7.59 30.50 -13.88
CA GLU A 236 -7.02 30.15 -12.58
C GLU A 236 -7.25 28.67 -12.21
N SER A 237 -8.30 28.05 -12.77
CA SER A 237 -8.64 26.64 -12.60
C SER A 237 -7.58 25.71 -13.17
N LEU A 238 -7.05 25.99 -14.37
CA LEU A 238 -6.05 25.13 -15.03
C LEU A 238 -4.72 25.09 -14.27
N ALA A 239 -4.22 26.25 -13.83
CA ALA A 239 -2.98 26.31 -13.06
C ALA A 239 -3.11 25.60 -11.70
N ARG A 240 -4.26 25.74 -11.03
CA ARG A 240 -4.57 25.04 -9.78
C ARG A 240 -4.68 23.53 -9.99
N LEU A 241 -5.30 23.07 -11.07
CA LEU A 241 -5.40 21.65 -11.43
C LEU A 241 -4.01 21.05 -11.69
N ASN A 242 -3.15 21.71 -12.47
CA ASN A 242 -1.79 21.25 -12.70
C ASN A 242 -0.99 21.15 -11.40
N ALA A 243 -1.08 22.17 -10.55
CA ALA A 243 -0.39 22.17 -9.25
C ALA A 243 -0.93 21.07 -8.32
N TYR A 244 -2.23 20.78 -8.37
CA TYR A 244 -2.85 19.71 -7.62
C TYR A 244 -2.37 18.33 -8.08
N GLU A 245 -2.39 18.04 -9.39
CA GLU A 245 -1.91 16.77 -9.94
C GLU A 245 -0.42 16.56 -9.71
N ALA A 246 0.41 17.61 -9.86
CA ALA A 246 1.84 17.53 -9.53
C ALA A 246 2.08 17.16 -8.06
N ARG A 247 1.28 17.73 -7.14
CA ARG A 247 1.35 17.38 -5.70
C ARG A 247 0.89 15.95 -5.44
N LEU A 248 -0.13 15.46 -6.14
CA LEU A 248 -0.57 14.06 -6.04
C LEU A 248 0.52 13.11 -6.50
N GLN A 249 1.14 13.36 -7.66
CA GLN A 249 2.24 12.54 -8.18
C GLN A 249 3.42 12.48 -7.21
N ALA A 250 3.84 13.63 -6.64
CA ALA A 250 4.89 13.67 -5.64
C ALA A 250 4.53 12.90 -4.35
N ARG A 251 3.25 12.93 -3.94
CA ARG A 251 2.74 12.16 -2.80
C ARG A 251 2.80 10.66 -3.07
N TYR A 252 2.28 10.21 -4.22
CA TYR A 252 2.31 8.79 -4.59
C TYR A 252 3.73 8.26 -4.71
N GLN A 253 4.64 9.03 -5.31
CA GLN A 253 6.06 8.66 -5.40
C GLN A 253 6.67 8.48 -4.01
N SER A 254 6.45 9.45 -3.10
CA SER A 254 6.98 9.40 -1.74
C SER A 254 6.36 8.25 -0.94
N GLU A 255 5.08 7.96 -1.15
CA GLU A 255 4.36 6.88 -0.47
C GLU A 255 4.81 5.49 -0.96
N ALA A 256 4.91 5.30 -2.28
CA ALA A 256 5.47 4.08 -2.87
C ALA A 256 6.88 3.81 -2.34
N GLY A 257 7.75 4.82 -2.35
CA GLY A 257 9.11 4.71 -1.82
C GLY A 257 9.14 4.31 -0.33
N ARG A 258 8.29 4.93 0.50
CA ARG A 258 8.17 4.56 1.93
C ARG A 258 7.67 3.13 2.13
N LEU A 259 6.65 2.69 1.39
CA LEU A 259 6.08 1.36 1.52
C LEU A 259 7.05 0.27 1.04
N ILE A 260 7.74 0.50 -0.07
CA ILE A 260 8.79 -0.41 -0.58
C ILE A 260 9.97 -0.46 0.39
N GLY A 261 10.42 0.69 0.89
CA GLY A 261 11.48 0.78 1.90
C GLY A 261 11.10 0.02 3.18
N SER A 262 9.85 0.13 3.60
CA SER A 262 9.29 -0.60 4.75
C SER A 262 9.23 -2.10 4.51
N LEU A 263 8.85 -2.54 3.31
CA LEU A 263 8.87 -3.95 2.95
C LEU A 263 10.31 -4.52 2.97
N ARG A 264 11.29 -3.78 2.45
CA ARG A 264 12.71 -4.14 2.54
C ARG A 264 13.23 -4.13 3.98
N ALA A 265 12.78 -3.21 4.81
CA ALA A 265 13.18 -3.17 6.22
C ALA A 265 12.56 -4.33 7.02
N ALA A 266 11.31 -4.70 6.73
CA ALA A 266 10.65 -5.86 7.29
C ALA A 266 11.33 -7.16 6.87
N GLU A 267 11.78 -7.29 5.62
CA GLU A 267 12.53 -8.45 5.14
C GLU A 267 13.86 -8.63 5.87
N ARG A 268 14.62 -7.54 6.07
CA ARG A 268 15.91 -7.56 6.78
C ARG A 268 15.82 -7.75 8.30
N THR A 269 14.62 -7.70 8.87
CA THR A 269 14.45 -7.83 10.33
C THR A 269 14.64 -9.28 10.76
N SER A 270 15.45 -9.50 11.80
CA SER A 270 15.61 -10.81 12.43
C SER A 270 14.43 -11.13 13.33
N TRP A 271 13.32 -11.57 12.74
CA TRP A 271 12.05 -11.69 13.45
C TRP A 271 12.08 -12.65 14.64
N GLU A 272 12.89 -13.70 14.63
CA GLU A 272 12.85 -14.74 15.68
C GLU A 272 13.04 -14.16 17.09
N LYS A 273 14.10 -13.35 17.29
CA LYS A 273 14.36 -12.71 18.58
C LYS A 273 13.28 -11.69 18.94
N GLU A 274 12.82 -10.93 17.96
CA GLU A 274 11.84 -9.86 18.13
C GLU A 274 10.50 -10.44 18.61
N LEU A 275 10.08 -11.56 18.02
CA LEU A 275 8.85 -12.24 18.38
C LEU A 275 8.95 -12.93 19.75
N GLU A 276 10.12 -13.47 20.11
CA GLU A 276 10.38 -13.98 21.47
C GLU A 276 10.28 -12.86 22.52
N ASP A 277 10.79 -11.66 22.22
CA ASP A 277 10.74 -10.53 23.14
C ASP A 277 9.32 -9.90 23.23
N LEU A 278 8.53 -10.00 22.15
CA LEU A 278 7.13 -9.56 22.12
C LEU A 278 6.15 -10.58 22.71
N SER A 279 6.55 -11.84 22.86
CA SER A 279 5.67 -12.90 23.33
C SER A 279 5.53 -12.86 24.86
N MET A 280 4.33 -12.53 25.34
CA MET A 280 4.01 -12.57 26.77
C MET A 280 4.18 -13.97 27.37
N ALA A 281 3.98 -15.02 26.57
CA ALA A 281 4.21 -16.39 26.98
C ALA A 281 5.71 -16.67 27.18
N ASP A 282 6.56 -16.20 26.28
CA ASP A 282 8.02 -16.32 26.42
C ASP A 282 8.52 -15.52 27.63
N ALA A 283 8.01 -14.31 27.84
CA ALA A 283 8.35 -13.51 29.02
C ALA A 283 8.00 -14.24 30.34
N MET A 284 6.83 -14.88 30.39
CA MET A 284 6.41 -15.68 31.55
C MET A 284 7.29 -16.93 31.72
N LEU A 285 7.57 -17.66 30.64
CA LEU A 285 8.43 -18.85 30.69
C LEU A 285 9.87 -18.51 31.09
N LYS A 286 10.41 -17.38 30.63
CA LYS A 286 11.73 -16.86 31.06
C LYS A 286 11.78 -16.48 32.54
N SER A 287 10.63 -16.19 33.16
CA SER A 287 10.54 -15.83 34.58
C SER A 287 10.51 -17.04 35.53
N GLU A 288 10.58 -18.26 35.01
CA GLU A 288 10.59 -19.45 35.86
C GLU A 288 11.80 -19.47 36.83
N ALA A 289 11.60 -20.04 38.02
CA ALA A 289 12.63 -20.06 39.06
C ALA A 289 13.88 -20.89 38.67
N ALA A 290 13.71 -21.93 37.84
CA ALA A 290 14.81 -22.80 37.44
C ALA A 290 15.70 -22.19 36.34
N GLY A 291 15.25 -21.11 35.67
CA GLY A 291 15.97 -20.45 34.59
C GLY A 291 16.32 -21.34 33.38
N THR A 292 15.70 -22.53 33.26
CA THR A 292 16.04 -23.53 32.25
C THR A 292 15.57 -23.07 30.87
N TYR A 293 14.40 -22.45 30.79
CA TYR A 293 13.84 -21.96 29.51
C TYR A 293 14.81 -21.08 28.72
N SER A 294 15.52 -20.17 29.41
CA SER A 294 16.48 -19.25 28.80
C SER A 294 17.73 -19.94 28.25
N LEU A 295 18.03 -21.16 28.71
CA LEU A 295 19.19 -21.97 28.29
C LEU A 295 18.85 -22.96 27.17
N MET A 296 17.55 -23.16 26.86
CA MET A 296 17.10 -24.10 25.84
C MET A 296 17.41 -23.61 24.43
N ASP A 297 17.56 -24.56 23.49
CA ASP A 297 17.61 -24.26 22.06
C ASP A 297 16.22 -23.84 21.52
N ALA A 298 16.20 -23.26 20.32
CA ALA A 298 14.99 -22.73 19.70
C ALA A 298 13.89 -23.79 19.48
N GLN A 299 14.25 -25.05 19.18
CA GLN A 299 13.30 -26.13 18.94
C GLN A 299 12.63 -26.57 20.25
N SER A 300 13.42 -26.67 21.33
CA SER A 300 12.90 -26.94 22.67
C SER A 300 11.93 -25.84 23.13
N ARG A 301 12.30 -24.56 22.96
CA ARG A 301 11.41 -23.43 23.26
C ARG A 301 10.13 -23.46 22.43
N ALA A 302 10.22 -23.77 21.13
CA ALA A 302 9.04 -23.91 20.26
C ALA A 302 8.08 -25.02 20.72
N THR A 303 8.62 -26.14 21.23
CA THR A 303 7.83 -27.25 21.76
C THR A 303 7.01 -26.82 22.99
N LEU A 304 7.64 -26.08 23.90
CA LEU A 304 6.96 -25.52 25.08
C LEU A 304 5.89 -24.51 24.68
N ARG A 305 6.19 -23.58 23.77
CA ARG A 305 5.20 -22.63 23.22
C ARG A 305 3.99 -23.34 22.63
N ALA A 306 4.19 -24.40 21.85
CA ALA A 306 3.10 -25.21 21.30
C ALA A 306 2.28 -25.93 22.39
N GLY A 307 2.94 -26.41 23.44
CA GLY A 307 2.29 -26.94 24.64
C GLY A 307 1.39 -25.91 25.31
N THR A 308 1.93 -24.73 25.60
CA THR A 308 1.22 -23.60 26.22
C THR A 308 0.02 -23.16 25.38
N ALA A 309 0.19 -23.03 24.05
CA ALA A 309 -0.89 -22.66 23.15
C ALA A 309 -2.04 -23.68 23.17
N ARG A 310 -1.73 -24.99 23.22
CA ARG A 310 -2.74 -26.06 23.32
C ARG A 310 -3.48 -26.02 24.66
N LEU A 311 -2.78 -25.74 25.76
CA LEU A 311 -3.39 -25.63 27.08
C LEU A 311 -4.35 -24.42 27.14
N ALA A 312 -3.90 -23.25 26.67
CA ALA A 312 -4.72 -22.04 26.58
C ALA A 312 -5.99 -22.28 25.77
N ALA A 313 -5.88 -22.92 24.59
CA ALA A 313 -7.04 -23.22 23.75
C ALA A 313 -8.08 -24.13 24.42
N ARG A 314 -7.69 -24.96 25.41
CA ARG A 314 -8.59 -25.83 26.17
C ARG A 314 -9.27 -25.12 27.34
N LEU A 315 -8.59 -24.15 27.95
CA LEU A 315 -9.07 -23.45 29.14
C LEU A 315 -9.99 -22.27 28.83
N GLY A 316 -10.03 -21.83 27.56
CA GLY A 316 -10.88 -20.72 27.10
C GLY A 316 -10.18 -19.37 27.25
#